data_AF-A0A1W9WEE2-F1
#
_entry.id   AF-A0A1W9WEE2-F1
#
_cell.length_a   1.000
_cell.length_b   1.000
_cell.length_c   1.000
_cell.angle_alpha   90.00
_cell.angle_beta   90.00
_cell.angle_gamma   90.00
#
_symmetry.space_group_name_H-M   'P 1'
#
loop_
_entity.id
_entity.type
_entity.pdbx_description
1 polymer ?
#
loop_
_entity_poly.entity_id
_entity_poly.type
_entity_poly.pdbx_seq_one_letter_code
_entity_poly.pdbx_strand_id
1 'polypeptide(L)'
;MGLARAIGLIALTVLVLMFLTGLWWNRSPNLFDVQAAAQKRADRYNEKLVPGYITTNTLIEVANTLLNKSGGYSTNDIMPPSVFIDDMPSWEWGVLQQVRDFSKALRNDISRSSTQSEDPDFEHAGRPIEVEEKTPWMEVDNVFYEARGTCWALIHFLRAVEIDFKDLLKQKNTAMILQQVIIQLETTQKAVWSPLILNGSEFGLFANHSLVLSSYISRANTGIIELYNLLNH
;
A
#
# COMPACT_ATOMS: atom_id res chain seq x y z
N MET A 1 38.38 36.02 -8.68
CA MET A 1 37.92 34.82 -9.42
C MET A 1 37.84 33.55 -8.57
N GLY A 2 38.71 33.33 -7.56
CA GLY A 2 38.67 32.10 -6.73
C GLY A 2 37.42 31.95 -5.85
N LEU A 3 36.96 33.04 -5.21
CA LEU A 3 35.82 32.99 -4.28
C LEU A 3 34.49 32.64 -4.97
N ALA A 4 34.20 33.24 -6.14
CA ALA A 4 32.99 32.94 -6.90
C ALA A 4 32.97 31.48 -7.40
N ARG A 5 34.12 30.93 -7.78
CA ARG A 5 34.26 29.51 -8.16
C ARG A 5 34.05 28.58 -6.96
N ALA A 6 34.58 28.93 -5.79
CA ALA A 6 34.39 28.16 -4.56
C ALA A 6 32.92 28.16 -4.11
N ILE A 7 32.25 29.31 -4.15
CA ILE A 7 30.81 29.42 -3.83
C ILE A 7 29.98 28.59 -4.83
N GLY A 8 30.29 28.65 -6.12
CA GLY A 8 29.61 27.85 -7.15
C GLY A 8 29.79 26.34 -6.94
N LEU A 9 30.99 25.90 -6.56
CA LEU A 9 31.27 24.50 -6.25
C LEU A 9 30.52 24.03 -5.00
N ILE A 10 30.48 24.83 -3.94
CA ILE A 10 29.72 24.50 -2.72
C ILE A 10 28.23 24.42 -3.04
N ALA A 11 27.66 25.39 -3.76
CA ALA A 11 26.26 25.38 -4.16
C ALA A 11 25.90 24.16 -5.02
N LEU A 12 26.76 23.80 -5.98
CA LEU A 12 26.58 22.59 -6.79
C LEU A 12 26.64 21.32 -5.94
N THR A 13 27.60 21.24 -5.01
CA THR A 13 27.76 20.07 -4.13
C THR A 13 26.54 19.90 -3.23
N VAL A 14 26.02 21.00 -2.67
CA VAL A 14 24.78 21.02 -1.88
C VAL A 14 23.59 20.58 -2.73
N LEU A 15 23.43 21.11 -3.94
CA LEU A 15 22.35 20.71 -4.86
C LEU A 15 22.40 19.22 -5.22
N VAL A 16 23.59 18.68 -5.50
CA VAL A 16 23.77 17.25 -5.79
C VAL A 16 23.44 16.40 -4.57
N LEU A 17 23.90 16.78 -3.38
CA LEU A 17 23.56 16.09 -2.14
C LEU A 17 22.05 16.10 -1.89
N MET A 18 21.40 17.26 -2.06
CA MET A 18 19.95 17.39 -1.90
C MET A 18 19.18 16.51 -2.90
N PHE A 19 19.60 16.48 -4.17
CA PHE A 19 18.99 15.63 -5.18
C PHE A 19 19.15 14.13 -4.85
N LEU A 20 20.34 13.70 -4.44
CA LEU A 20 20.60 12.31 -4.04
C LEU A 20 19.80 11.91 -2.79
N THR A 21 19.69 12.80 -1.79
CA THR A 21 18.85 12.55 -0.62
C THR A 21 17.37 12.47 -1.00
N GLY A 22 16.92 13.28 -1.96
CA GLY A 22 15.55 13.23 -2.48
C GLY A 22 15.23 11.90 -3.16
N LEU A 23 16.14 11.40 -4.01
CA LEU A 23 16.00 10.08 -4.64
C LEU A 23 15.99 8.94 -3.61
N TRP A 24 16.69 9.09 -2.49
CA TRP A 24 16.68 8.10 -1.41
C TRP A 24 15.39 8.15 -0.59
N TRP A 25 14.86 9.34 -0.30
CA TRP A 25 13.56 9.54 0.36
C TRP A 25 12.36 9.13 -0.50
N ASN A 26 12.44 9.25 -1.83
CA ASN A 26 11.33 8.89 -2.73
C ASN A 26 11.17 7.37 -2.94
N ARG A 27 12.01 6.53 -2.33
CA ARG A 27 11.89 5.07 -2.45
C ARG A 27 10.88 4.54 -1.45
N SER A 28 9.78 3.99 -1.96
CA SER A 28 8.84 3.24 -1.13
C SER A 28 9.53 2.01 -0.51
N PRO A 29 9.17 1.63 0.73
CA PRO A 29 9.64 0.41 1.36
C PRO A 29 9.32 -0.82 0.52
N ASN A 30 10.24 -1.78 0.49
CA ASN A 30 9.98 -3.07 -0.14
C ASN A 30 8.95 -3.86 0.67
N LEU A 31 8.24 -4.79 -0.01
CA LEU A 31 7.42 -5.77 0.68
C LEU A 31 8.30 -6.60 1.62
N PHE A 32 7.81 -6.86 2.83
CA PHE A 32 8.48 -7.72 3.80
C PHE A 32 7.74 -9.05 3.96
N ASP A 33 8.47 -10.03 4.52
CA ASP A 33 7.90 -11.32 4.89
C ASP A 33 7.14 -11.19 6.22
N VAL A 34 5.82 -11.27 6.15
CA VAL A 34 4.92 -11.14 7.29
C VAL A 34 5.08 -12.26 8.31
N GLN A 35 5.42 -13.48 7.85
CA GLN A 35 5.64 -14.63 8.73
C GLN A 35 6.96 -14.49 9.48
N ALA A 36 8.03 -14.10 8.78
CA ALA A 36 9.33 -13.90 9.39
C ALA A 36 9.30 -12.73 10.40
N ALA A 37 8.59 -11.63 10.07
CA ALA A 37 8.40 -10.52 10.98
C ALA A 37 7.65 -10.95 12.26
N ALA A 38 6.58 -11.75 12.12
CA ALA A 38 5.82 -12.26 13.25
C ALA A 38 6.65 -13.23 14.11
N GLN A 39 7.39 -14.14 13.50
CA GLN A 39 8.27 -15.07 14.21
C GLN A 39 9.33 -14.32 15.02
N LYS A 40 9.97 -13.30 14.43
CA LYS A 40 10.98 -12.47 15.11
C LYS A 40 10.41 -11.77 16.34
N ARG A 41 9.16 -11.31 16.29
CA ARG A 41 8.48 -10.72 17.44
C ARG A 41 8.15 -11.77 18.50
N ALA A 42 7.59 -12.91 18.07
CA ALA A 42 7.26 -14.02 18.95
C ALA A 42 8.49 -14.51 19.72
N ASP A 43 9.63 -14.68 19.06
CA ASP A 43 10.89 -15.09 19.67
C ASP A 43 11.40 -14.06 20.69
N ARG A 44 11.26 -12.76 20.38
CA ARG A 44 11.71 -11.67 21.26
C ARG A 44 10.93 -11.62 22.58
N TYR A 45 9.62 -11.89 22.52
CA TYR A 45 8.73 -11.80 23.68
C TYR A 45 8.35 -13.17 24.25
N ASN A 46 8.92 -14.26 23.72
CA ASN A 46 8.61 -15.64 24.07
C ASN A 46 7.10 -15.96 23.96
N GLU A 47 6.48 -15.45 22.88
CA GLU A 47 5.07 -15.65 22.56
C GLU A 47 4.89 -16.83 21.59
N LYS A 48 3.69 -17.40 21.53
CA LYS A 48 3.35 -18.45 20.58
C LYS A 48 2.59 -17.86 19.40
N LEU A 49 2.93 -18.32 18.20
CA LEU A 49 2.14 -18.02 17.01
C LEU A 49 0.80 -18.74 17.09
N VAL A 50 -0.27 -17.97 17.23
CA VAL A 50 -1.66 -18.42 17.22
C VAL A 50 -2.38 -17.78 16.03
N PRO A 51 -3.51 -18.35 15.55
CA PRO A 51 -4.28 -17.72 14.48
C PRO A 51 -4.63 -16.26 14.81
N GLY A 52 -4.36 -15.37 13.86
CA GLY A 52 -4.54 -13.92 13.99
C GLY A 52 -3.32 -13.18 14.55
N TYR A 53 -2.31 -13.90 15.06
CA TYR A 53 -1.07 -13.28 15.54
C TYR A 53 -0.31 -12.61 14.40
N ILE A 54 -0.20 -13.29 13.24
CA ILE A 54 0.55 -12.76 12.10
C ILE A 54 -0.15 -11.52 11.55
N THR A 55 -1.48 -11.54 11.46
CA THR A 55 -2.32 -10.40 11.07
C THR A 55 -2.10 -9.21 11.99
N THR A 56 -2.19 -9.41 13.31
CA THR A 56 -1.97 -8.34 14.30
C THR A 56 -0.54 -7.80 14.25
N ASN A 57 0.45 -8.68 14.19
CA ASN A 57 1.85 -8.28 14.06
C ASN A 57 2.08 -7.50 12.76
N THR A 58 1.47 -7.91 11.66
CA THR A 58 1.60 -7.24 10.37
C THR A 58 1.05 -5.82 10.41
N LEU A 59 -0.09 -5.60 11.08
CA LEU A 59 -0.60 -4.24 11.33
C LEU A 59 0.43 -3.36 12.06
N ILE A 60 1.05 -3.90 13.11
CA ILE A 60 2.10 -3.21 13.87
C ILE A 60 3.32 -2.95 12.97
N GLU A 61 3.74 -3.94 12.19
CA GLU A 61 4.94 -3.84 11.35
C GLU A 61 4.75 -2.89 10.16
N VAL A 62 3.57 -2.87 9.54
CA VAL A 62 3.21 -1.89 8.50
C VAL A 62 3.24 -0.47 9.08
N ALA A 63 2.64 -0.25 10.25
CA ALA A 63 2.68 1.05 10.92
C ALA A 63 4.12 1.45 11.31
N ASN A 64 4.91 0.52 11.85
CA ASN A 64 6.32 0.76 12.17
C ASN A 64 7.16 1.05 10.93
N THR A 65 6.90 0.36 9.82
CA THR A 65 7.61 0.59 8.56
C THR A 65 7.29 1.97 8.02
N LEU A 66 6.03 2.40 8.09
CA LEU A 66 5.63 3.75 7.72
C LEU A 66 6.34 4.82 8.56
N LEU A 67 6.46 4.59 9.88
CA LEU A 67 7.13 5.51 10.80
C LEU A 67 8.65 5.56 10.64
N ASN A 68 9.28 4.41 10.35
CA ASN A 68 10.75 4.26 10.31
C ASN A 68 11.35 4.21 8.91
N LYS A 69 10.55 4.48 7.86
CA LYS A 69 11.06 4.48 6.48
C LYS A 69 12.16 5.52 6.27
N SER A 70 12.84 5.44 5.13
CA SER A 70 13.81 6.44 4.67
C SER A 70 13.20 7.84 4.72
N GLY A 71 13.70 8.69 5.63
CA GLY A 71 13.19 10.04 5.86
C GLY A 71 12.12 10.22 6.93
N GLY A 72 11.70 9.14 7.58
CA GLY A 72 10.59 9.18 8.54
C GLY A 72 9.24 9.39 7.87
N TYR A 73 8.20 9.50 8.70
CA TYR A 73 6.86 9.87 8.24
C TYR A 73 6.80 11.39 8.03
N SER A 74 6.40 11.83 6.83
CA SER A 74 6.53 13.21 6.38
C SER A 74 5.38 14.06 6.89
N THR A 75 5.23 14.22 8.21
CA THR A 75 4.06 14.93 8.76
C THR A 75 4.14 16.44 8.60
N ASN A 76 5.31 17.07 8.43
CA ASN A 76 5.38 18.54 8.31
C ASN A 76 6.75 19.15 7.94
N ASP A 77 7.62 18.47 7.19
CA ASP A 77 8.94 19.05 6.86
C ASP A 77 8.91 19.76 5.49
N ILE A 78 8.62 21.07 5.49
CA ILE A 78 8.85 22.00 4.37
C ILE A 78 10.34 22.39 4.31
N MET A 79 11.25 21.48 4.68
CA MET A 79 12.69 21.68 4.53
C MET A 79 13.16 20.97 3.25
N PRO A 80 13.86 21.65 2.34
CA PRO A 80 14.28 21.03 1.09
C PRO A 80 15.29 19.92 1.44
N PRO A 81 15.09 18.66 0.99
CA PRO A 81 14.69 18.22 -0.36
C PRO A 81 13.19 17.89 -0.57
N SER A 82 12.31 18.02 0.43
CA SER A 82 10.90 17.58 0.34
C SER A 82 10.08 18.27 -0.77
N VAL A 83 10.41 19.51 -1.12
CA VAL A 83 9.77 20.26 -2.23
C VAL A 83 9.93 19.57 -3.59
N PHE A 84 10.91 18.68 -3.73
CA PHE A 84 11.17 17.92 -4.96
C PHE A 84 10.59 16.49 -4.91
N ILE A 85 9.87 16.11 -3.84
CA ILE A 85 9.37 14.77 -3.57
C ILE A 85 7.85 14.85 -3.41
N ASP A 86 7.14 14.90 -4.53
CA ASP A 86 5.68 15.09 -4.54
C ASP A 86 4.92 13.77 -4.27
N ASP A 87 5.52 12.64 -4.64
CA ASP A 87 4.84 11.33 -4.66
C ASP A 87 4.70 10.64 -3.28
N MET A 88 5.73 10.81 -2.43
CA MET A 88 5.84 10.07 -1.17
C MET A 88 4.75 10.42 -0.14
N PRO A 89 4.36 11.70 0.06
CA PRO A 89 3.27 12.04 0.96
C PRO A 89 1.93 11.37 0.59
N SER A 90 1.59 11.31 -0.70
CA SER A 90 0.38 10.62 -1.15
C SER A 90 0.45 9.12 -0.92
N TRP A 91 1.61 8.49 -1.17
CA TRP A 91 1.82 7.08 -0.85
C TRP A 91 1.67 6.80 0.66
N GLU A 92 2.28 7.64 1.50
CA GLU A 92 2.21 7.57 2.96
C GLU A 92 0.75 7.66 3.46
N TRP A 93 -0.03 8.58 2.88
CA TRP A 93 -1.44 8.75 3.19
C TRP A 93 -2.25 7.50 2.88
N GLY A 94 -2.04 6.89 1.71
CA GLY A 94 -2.71 5.64 1.33
C GLY A 94 -2.43 4.49 2.29
N VAL A 95 -1.16 4.31 2.70
CA VAL A 95 -0.79 3.30 3.71
C VAL A 95 -1.47 3.59 5.04
N LEU A 96 -1.46 4.84 5.50
CA LEU A 96 -2.07 5.24 6.77
C LEU A 96 -3.58 5.01 6.78
N GLN A 97 -4.26 5.34 5.68
CA GLN A 97 -5.68 5.09 5.51
C GLN A 97 -5.99 3.59 5.62
N GLN A 98 -5.22 2.75 4.92
CA GLN A 98 -5.41 1.30 4.96
C GLN A 98 -5.14 0.70 6.35
N VAL A 99 -4.13 1.18 7.07
CA VAL A 99 -3.84 0.81 8.47
C VAL A 99 -5.01 1.20 9.38
N ARG A 100 -5.52 2.42 9.24
CA ARG A 100 -6.66 2.94 10.01
C ARG A 100 -7.90 2.09 9.78
N ASP A 101 -8.23 1.82 8.53
CA ASP A 101 -9.47 1.13 8.16
C ASP A 101 -9.41 -0.35 8.53
N PHE A 102 -8.25 -0.99 8.40
CA PHE A 102 -8.02 -2.34 8.92
C PHE A 102 -8.15 -2.41 10.45
N SER A 103 -7.55 -1.45 11.18
CA SER A 103 -7.68 -1.36 12.63
C SER A 103 -9.14 -1.18 13.08
N LYS A 104 -9.91 -0.37 12.34
CA LYS A 104 -11.34 -0.16 12.59
C LYS A 104 -12.12 -1.46 12.38
N ALA A 105 -11.85 -2.20 11.30
CA ALA A 105 -12.49 -3.48 11.02
C ALA A 105 -12.25 -4.48 12.17
N LEU A 106 -10.98 -4.67 12.57
CA LEU A 106 -10.62 -5.54 13.70
C LEU A 106 -11.32 -5.13 15.00
N ARG A 107 -11.36 -3.83 15.31
CA ARG A 107 -12.06 -3.32 16.51
C ARG A 107 -13.56 -3.60 16.46
N ASN A 108 -14.19 -3.40 15.31
CA ASN A 108 -15.63 -3.57 15.15
C ASN A 108 -16.04 -5.04 15.30
N ASP A 109 -15.26 -5.97 14.75
CA ASP A 109 -15.53 -7.41 14.86
C ASP A 109 -15.37 -7.94 16.29
N ILE A 110 -14.34 -7.49 17.02
CA ILE A 110 -14.19 -7.80 18.45
C ILE A 110 -15.42 -7.30 19.24
N SER A 111 -15.92 -6.10 18.92
CA SER A 111 -17.07 -5.50 19.59
C SER A 111 -18.40 -6.20 19.24
N ARG A 112 -18.52 -6.79 18.05
CA ARG A 112 -19.72 -7.51 17.57
C ARG A 112 -19.87 -8.92 18.14
N SER A 113 -18.76 -9.55 18.57
CA SER A 113 -18.74 -10.92 19.12
C SER A 113 -19.55 -11.13 20.41
N SER A 114 -20.16 -10.08 20.99
CA SER A 114 -20.94 -10.18 22.23
C SER A 114 -22.47 -10.00 22.09
N THR A 115 -23.05 -9.47 21.01
CA THR A 115 -24.54 -9.27 20.96
C THR A 115 -25.27 -9.20 19.60
N GLN A 116 -24.68 -9.46 18.42
CA GLN A 116 -25.48 -9.40 17.18
C GLN A 116 -25.07 -10.46 16.16
N SER A 117 -25.78 -11.58 16.19
CA SER A 117 -25.85 -12.52 15.07
C SER A 117 -26.69 -11.89 13.94
N GLU A 118 -26.10 -11.88 12.75
CA GLU A 118 -26.69 -11.56 11.44
C GLU A 118 -27.07 -10.10 11.20
N ASP A 119 -26.18 -9.39 10.50
CA ASP A 119 -26.56 -8.25 9.66
C ASP A 119 -25.83 -8.43 8.31
N PRO A 120 -26.53 -8.76 7.21
CA PRO A 120 -25.91 -9.06 5.93
C PRO A 120 -25.59 -7.77 5.18
N ASP A 121 -24.81 -6.87 5.79
CA ASP A 121 -24.45 -5.60 5.16
C ASP A 121 -23.12 -5.71 4.41
N PHE A 122 -23.09 -6.61 3.43
CA PHE A 122 -22.12 -6.61 2.33
C PHE A 122 -22.76 -6.09 1.02
N GLU A 123 -23.84 -5.31 1.11
CA GLU A 123 -24.57 -4.76 -0.06
C GLU A 123 -23.85 -3.61 -0.78
N HIS A 124 -22.55 -3.39 -0.55
CA HIS A 124 -21.78 -2.39 -1.32
C HIS A 124 -20.71 -2.97 -2.25
N ALA A 125 -20.58 -4.28 -2.35
CA ALA A 125 -19.61 -4.94 -3.23
C ALA A 125 -19.98 -4.95 -4.73
N GLY A 126 -20.84 -4.04 -5.20
CA GLY A 126 -21.41 -4.14 -6.54
C GLY A 126 -21.92 -2.85 -7.17
N ARG A 127 -21.48 -1.66 -6.73
CA ARG A 127 -21.68 -0.48 -7.58
C ARG A 127 -20.65 -0.49 -8.71
N PRO A 128 -21.06 -0.44 -10.00
CA PRO A 128 -20.14 -0.12 -11.07
C PRO A 128 -19.44 1.17 -10.67
N ILE A 129 -18.11 1.21 -10.74
CA ILE A 129 -17.37 2.47 -10.71
C ILE A 129 -17.64 3.14 -12.06
N GLU A 130 -18.83 3.73 -12.19
CA GLU A 130 -19.20 4.58 -13.31
C GLU A 130 -19.39 6.00 -12.80
N VAL A 131 -18.27 6.69 -12.62
CA VAL A 131 -18.10 8.07 -13.10
C VAL A 131 -16.62 8.19 -13.46
N GLU A 132 -16.31 8.16 -14.75
CA GLU A 132 -15.00 8.57 -15.27
C GLU A 132 -14.90 10.11 -15.16
N GLU A 133 -14.93 10.63 -13.93
CA GLU A 133 -14.48 11.99 -13.69
C GLU A 133 -12.96 11.94 -13.80
N LYS A 134 -12.45 12.38 -14.95
CA LYS A 134 -11.01 12.47 -15.17
C LYS A 134 -10.42 13.29 -14.05
N THR A 135 -9.60 12.64 -13.21
CA THR A 135 -8.84 13.31 -12.16
C THR A 135 -8.17 14.53 -12.77
N PRO A 136 -8.26 15.72 -12.16
CA PRO A 136 -7.52 16.89 -12.64
C PRO A 136 -6.06 16.51 -12.90
N TRP A 137 -5.49 17.00 -13.99
CA TRP A 137 -4.14 16.62 -14.43
C TRP A 137 -3.07 16.80 -13.34
N MET A 138 -3.27 17.76 -12.43
CA MET A 138 -2.37 18.06 -11.32
C MET A 138 -2.48 17.08 -10.14
N GLU A 139 -3.49 16.20 -10.12
CA GLU A 139 -3.75 15.25 -9.03
C GLU A 139 -3.54 13.79 -9.46
N VAL A 140 -3.25 13.55 -10.74
CA VAL A 140 -3.04 12.21 -11.31
C VAL A 140 -1.96 11.45 -10.53
N ASP A 141 -0.82 12.10 -10.30
CA ASP A 141 0.33 11.51 -9.60
C ASP A 141 -0.05 11.21 -8.14
N ASN A 142 -0.70 12.15 -7.45
CA ASN A 142 -1.16 11.98 -6.06
C ASN A 142 -2.08 10.77 -5.91
N VAL A 143 -3.14 10.69 -6.73
CA VAL A 143 -4.10 9.57 -6.70
C VAL A 143 -3.42 8.24 -7.05
N PHE A 144 -2.49 8.26 -8.01
CA PHE A 144 -1.73 7.07 -8.39
C PHE A 144 -0.87 6.55 -7.24
N TYR A 145 -0.11 7.41 -6.57
CA TYR A 145 0.75 7.00 -5.45
C TYR A 145 -0.03 6.66 -4.19
N GLU A 146 -1.13 7.35 -3.90
CA GLU A 146 -2.07 6.99 -2.84
C GLU A 146 -2.64 5.57 -3.05
N ALA A 147 -3.11 5.27 -4.26
CA ALA A 147 -3.61 3.94 -4.59
C ALA A 147 -2.51 2.87 -4.44
N ARG A 148 -1.27 3.17 -4.85
CA ARG A 148 -0.13 2.27 -4.65
C ARG A 148 0.20 2.06 -3.17
N GLY A 149 0.13 3.10 -2.34
CA GLY A 149 0.31 3.00 -0.88
C GLY A 149 -0.74 2.12 -0.22
N THR A 150 -2.01 2.34 -0.58
CA THR A 150 -3.13 1.50 -0.13
C THR A 150 -2.91 0.04 -0.52
N CYS A 151 -2.57 -0.22 -1.78
CA CYS A 151 -2.28 -1.58 -2.27
C CYS A 151 -1.08 -2.21 -1.54
N TRP A 152 -0.02 -1.45 -1.26
CA TRP A 152 1.16 -1.93 -0.55
C TRP A 152 0.80 -2.46 0.85
N ALA A 153 0.00 -1.73 1.61
CA ALA A 153 -0.47 -2.18 2.91
C ALA A 153 -1.41 -3.39 2.79
N LEU A 154 -2.35 -3.36 1.83
CA LEU A 154 -3.31 -4.44 1.61
C LEU A 154 -2.61 -5.77 1.27
N ILE A 155 -1.53 -5.76 0.48
CA ILE A 155 -0.74 -6.96 0.18
C ILE A 155 -0.26 -7.64 1.47
N HIS A 156 0.30 -6.87 2.40
CA HIS A 156 0.79 -7.43 3.67
C HIS A 156 -0.35 -8.03 4.49
N PHE A 157 -1.50 -7.34 4.57
CA PHE A 157 -2.66 -7.84 5.30
C PHE A 157 -3.23 -9.12 4.67
N LEU A 158 -3.33 -9.18 3.34
CA LEU A 158 -3.81 -10.39 2.65
C LEU A 158 -2.83 -11.57 2.79
N ARG A 159 -1.51 -11.32 2.75
CA ARG A 159 -0.50 -12.37 3.02
C ARG A 159 -0.60 -12.87 4.46
N ALA A 160 -0.83 -11.98 5.42
CA ALA A 160 -1.01 -12.38 6.82
C ALA A 160 -2.28 -13.23 7.01
N VAL A 161 -3.39 -12.82 6.38
CA VAL A 161 -4.65 -13.58 6.35
C VAL A 161 -4.47 -14.94 5.68
N GLU A 162 -3.73 -15.02 4.57
CA GLU A 162 -3.45 -16.28 3.88
C GLU A 162 -2.79 -17.30 4.82
N ILE A 163 -1.87 -16.85 5.66
CA ILE A 163 -1.14 -17.72 6.59
C ILE A 163 -1.99 -18.05 7.81
N ASP A 164 -2.60 -17.05 8.46
CA ASP A 164 -3.41 -17.24 9.67
C ASP A 164 -4.65 -18.13 9.41
N PHE A 165 -5.24 -18.05 8.21
CA PHE A 165 -6.45 -18.79 7.82
C PHE A 165 -6.19 -19.88 6.78
N LYS A 166 -4.94 -20.34 6.65
CA LYS A 166 -4.52 -21.31 5.64
C LYS A 166 -5.38 -22.57 5.58
N ASP A 167 -5.74 -23.12 6.73
CA ASP A 167 -6.52 -24.37 6.80
C ASP A 167 -7.96 -24.16 6.35
N LEU A 168 -8.57 -23.01 6.70
CA LEU A 168 -9.91 -22.63 6.22
C LEU A 168 -9.92 -22.43 4.70
N LEU A 169 -8.93 -21.70 4.18
CA LEU A 169 -8.80 -21.44 2.74
C LEU A 169 -8.57 -22.74 1.94
N LYS A 170 -7.84 -23.70 2.51
CA LYS A 170 -7.68 -25.04 1.92
C LYS A 170 -8.97 -25.84 1.95
N GLN A 171 -9.67 -25.83 3.08
CA GLN A 171 -10.93 -26.55 3.25
C GLN A 171 -11.99 -26.05 2.25
N LYS A 172 -12.04 -24.74 2.01
CA LYS A 172 -12.96 -24.09 1.07
C LYS A 172 -12.45 -24.06 -0.38
N ASN A 173 -11.25 -24.58 -0.66
CA ASN A 173 -10.62 -24.56 -1.98
C ASN A 173 -10.45 -23.14 -2.58
N THR A 174 -10.20 -22.14 -1.72
CA THR A 174 -10.12 -20.72 -2.10
C THR A 174 -8.69 -20.14 -2.05
N ALA A 175 -7.71 -20.90 -1.56
CA ALA A 175 -6.34 -20.44 -1.41
C ALA A 175 -5.73 -19.87 -2.71
N MET A 176 -6.03 -20.49 -3.85
CA MET A 176 -5.55 -20.03 -5.17
C MET A 176 -6.13 -18.66 -5.56
N ILE A 177 -7.39 -18.38 -5.21
CA ILE A 177 -8.04 -17.11 -5.51
C ILE A 177 -7.36 -15.99 -4.72
N LEU A 178 -7.14 -16.21 -3.42
CA LEU A 178 -6.44 -15.24 -2.57
C LEU A 178 -5.01 -14.97 -3.07
N GLN A 179 -4.28 -16.01 -3.48
CA GLN A 179 -2.95 -15.85 -4.09
C GLN A 179 -3.00 -15.01 -5.37
N GLN A 180 -3.99 -15.24 -6.22
CA GLN A 180 -4.15 -14.46 -7.44
C GLN A 180 -4.45 -12.99 -7.15
N VAL A 181 -5.30 -12.70 -6.16
CA VAL A 181 -5.55 -11.33 -5.68
C VAL A 181 -4.24 -10.67 -5.24
N ILE A 182 -3.45 -11.35 -4.41
CA ILE A 182 -2.16 -10.87 -3.94
C ILE A 182 -1.22 -10.57 -5.12
N ILE A 183 -1.12 -11.46 -6.10
CA ILE A 183 -0.27 -11.27 -7.29
C ILE A 183 -0.70 -10.05 -8.13
N GLN A 184 -2.00 -9.81 -8.31
CA GLN A 184 -2.49 -8.62 -9.03
C GLN A 184 -2.11 -7.35 -8.28
N LEU A 185 -2.26 -7.34 -6.95
CA LEU A 185 -1.85 -6.21 -6.12
C LEU A 185 -0.33 -6.03 -6.13
N GLU A 186 0.48 -7.07 -6.05
CA GLU A 186 1.94 -6.97 -6.17
C GLU A 186 2.38 -6.37 -7.50
N THR A 187 1.62 -6.62 -8.57
CA THR A 187 1.89 -6.03 -9.87
C THR A 187 1.77 -4.50 -9.86
N THR A 188 0.94 -3.93 -8.99
CA THR A 188 0.83 -2.47 -8.77
C THR A 188 2.10 -1.84 -8.18
N GLN A 189 2.99 -2.66 -7.60
CA GLN A 189 4.21 -2.21 -6.94
C GLN A 189 5.44 -2.23 -7.86
N LYS A 190 5.30 -2.71 -9.11
CA LYS A 190 6.40 -2.73 -10.08
C LYS A 190 6.98 -1.34 -10.32
N ALA A 191 8.28 -1.30 -10.63
CA ALA A 191 9.01 -0.06 -10.89
C ALA A 191 8.37 0.74 -12.04
N VAL A 192 8.13 2.02 -11.79
CA VAL A 192 7.71 2.98 -12.81
C VAL A 192 8.97 3.67 -13.31
N TRP A 193 9.29 3.47 -14.59
CA TRP A 193 10.47 4.05 -15.23
C TRP A 193 10.21 5.42 -15.85
N SER A 194 8.93 5.81 -15.96
CA SER A 194 8.54 7.14 -16.43
C SER A 194 8.84 8.19 -15.36
N PRO A 195 9.43 9.34 -15.72
CA PRO A 195 9.65 10.44 -14.78
C PRO A 195 8.36 11.19 -14.40
N LEU A 196 7.27 10.96 -15.12
CA LEU A 196 5.95 11.57 -14.88
C LEU A 196 4.87 10.49 -14.95
N ILE A 197 3.88 10.53 -14.06
CA ILE A 197 2.72 9.66 -14.20
C ILE A 197 1.79 10.24 -15.27
N LEU A 198 1.41 9.38 -16.21
CA LEU A 198 0.63 9.74 -17.39
C LEU A 198 -0.75 9.11 -17.31
N ASN A 199 -1.77 9.94 -17.50
CA ASN A 199 -3.18 9.55 -17.63
C ASN A 199 -3.66 9.81 -19.06
N GLY A 200 -3.15 9.01 -20.00
CA GLY A 200 -3.47 9.11 -21.43
C GLY A 200 -4.84 8.50 -21.81
N SER A 201 -5.11 8.35 -23.11
CA SER A 201 -6.24 7.53 -23.59
C SER A 201 -5.82 6.08 -23.78
N GLU A 202 -6.77 5.15 -23.80
CA GLU A 202 -6.53 3.71 -24.00
C GLU A 202 -5.77 3.40 -25.31
N PHE A 203 -6.03 4.19 -26.37
CA PHE A 203 -5.39 4.06 -27.68
C PHE A 203 -4.45 5.24 -28.01
N GLY A 204 -3.94 5.93 -26.99
CA GLY A 204 -3.07 7.10 -27.15
C GLY A 204 -1.61 6.77 -27.46
N LEU A 205 -0.84 7.77 -27.89
CA LEU A 205 0.61 7.65 -28.12
C LEU A 205 1.43 7.52 -26.81
N PHE A 206 0.81 7.81 -25.67
CA PHE A 206 1.45 7.85 -24.35
C PHE A 206 0.91 6.72 -23.46
N ALA A 207 1.72 6.31 -22.49
CA ALA A 207 1.29 5.33 -21.49
C ALA A 207 0.11 5.85 -20.67
N ASN A 208 -0.78 4.94 -20.25
CA ASN A 208 -1.83 5.24 -19.30
C ASN A 208 -1.58 4.43 -18.01
N HIS A 209 -0.78 5.00 -17.13
CA HIS A 209 -0.38 4.36 -15.88
C HIS A 209 -1.57 4.16 -14.94
N SER A 210 -2.47 5.14 -14.86
CA SER A 210 -3.67 5.08 -14.03
C SER A 210 -4.63 3.98 -14.48
N LEU A 211 -4.83 3.80 -15.79
CA LEU A 211 -5.66 2.72 -16.33
C LEU A 211 -5.05 1.34 -16.09
N VAL A 212 -3.73 1.21 -16.25
CA VAL A 212 -3.04 -0.05 -15.96
C VAL A 212 -3.20 -0.40 -14.48
N LEU A 213 -2.96 0.56 -13.58
CA LEU A 213 -3.11 0.39 -12.15
C LEU A 213 -4.55 0.02 -11.77
N SER A 214 -5.55 0.75 -12.28
CA SER A 214 -6.97 0.49 -12.01
C SER A 214 -7.43 -0.87 -12.51
N SER A 215 -6.90 -1.35 -13.64
CA SER A 215 -7.18 -2.69 -14.16
C SER A 215 -6.68 -3.81 -13.23
N TYR A 216 -5.50 -3.65 -12.62
CA TYR A 216 -4.99 -4.59 -11.62
C TYR A 216 -5.83 -4.57 -10.33
N ILE A 217 -6.20 -3.37 -9.86
CA ILE A 217 -7.04 -3.20 -8.67
C ILE A 217 -8.44 -3.80 -8.90
N SER A 218 -9.05 -3.57 -10.06
CA SER A 218 -10.37 -4.11 -10.42
C SER A 218 -10.36 -5.64 -10.42
N ARG A 219 -9.34 -6.28 -11.01
CA ARG A 219 -9.17 -7.74 -10.98
C ARG A 219 -8.98 -8.28 -9.57
N ALA A 220 -8.20 -7.59 -8.74
CA ALA A 220 -8.03 -7.95 -7.33
C ALA A 220 -9.38 -7.88 -6.58
N ASN A 221 -10.18 -6.83 -6.82
CA ASN A 221 -11.50 -6.67 -6.21
C ASN A 221 -12.48 -7.78 -6.64
N THR A 222 -12.52 -8.14 -7.93
CA THR A 222 -13.31 -9.29 -8.41
C THR A 222 -12.93 -10.58 -7.68
N GLY A 223 -11.63 -10.83 -7.50
CA GLY A 223 -11.16 -12.00 -6.76
C GLY A 223 -11.53 -11.98 -5.28
N ILE A 224 -11.57 -10.81 -4.62
CA ILE A 224 -12.04 -10.67 -3.23
C ILE A 224 -13.53 -10.99 -3.13
N ILE A 225 -14.34 -10.51 -4.07
CA ILE A 225 -15.79 -10.80 -4.11
C ILE A 225 -16.02 -12.31 -4.30
N GLU A 226 -15.28 -12.94 -5.22
CA GLU A 226 -15.34 -14.38 -5.43
C GLU A 226 -14.92 -15.17 -4.17
N LEU A 227 -13.83 -14.75 -3.51
CA LEU A 227 -13.37 -15.32 -2.25
C LEU A 227 -14.45 -15.24 -1.17
N TYR A 228 -15.08 -14.08 -1.00
CA TYR A 228 -16.16 -13.88 -0.03
C TYR A 228 -17.34 -14.83 -0.29
N ASN A 229 -17.80 -14.93 -1.54
CA ASN A 229 -18.91 -15.80 -1.91
C ASN A 229 -18.61 -17.28 -1.60
N LEU A 230 -17.39 -17.73 -1.86
CA LEU A 230 -16.97 -19.12 -1.62
C LEU A 230 -16.71 -19.44 -0.14
N LEU A 231 -16.40 -18.43 0.69
CA LEU A 231 -16.22 -18.64 2.13
C LEU A 231 -17.56 -18.73 2.88
N ASN A 232 -18.60 -18.05 2.38
CA ASN A 232 -19.93 -18.00 3.00
C ASN A 232 -20.85 -19.16 2.60
N HIS A 233 -20.42 -20.04 1.71
CA HIS A 233 -21.11 -21.26 1.30
C HIS A 233 -20.23 -22.48 1.60
#